data_AF-A0A024JVV0-F1
#
_entry.id   AF-A0A024JVV0-F1
#
_cell.length_a   1.000
_cell.length_b   1.000
_cell.length_c   1.000
_cell.angle_alpha   90.00
_cell.angle_beta   90.00
_cell.angle_gamma   90.00
#
_symmetry.space_group_name_H-M   'P 1'
#
loop_
_entity.id
_entity.type
_entity.pdbx_description
1 polymer ?
#
loop_
_entity_poly.entity_id
_entity_poly.type
_entity_poly.pdbx_seq_one_letter_code
_entity_poly.pdbx_strand_id
1 'polypeptide(L)'
;MSNDGPVGATDFRRALALIQHGERGDEAGMRVIIDDEVLPTDRLPQLIRATVSIFWQLVAQLCEPHEIAEIGRTLTTASTADDFDLDRDNRLVARIAMAQHAADLSAEYDVIRDADTAPDGLVRLGLTAAGVVSAMLPQLRTDAGRQLLNNLAMQALREENG
;
A
#
# COMPACT_ATOMS: atom_id res chain seq x y z
N MET A 1 -14.48 3.18 -18.81
CA MET A 1 -13.37 4.15 -18.85
C MET A 1 -12.52 3.84 -17.64
N SER A 2 -11.27 3.42 -17.84
CA SER A 2 -10.36 3.14 -16.72
C SER A 2 -10.05 4.46 -16.04
N ASN A 3 -10.43 4.61 -14.77
CA ASN A 3 -10.17 5.81 -14.00
C ASN A 3 -8.71 5.78 -13.50
N ASP A 4 -7.74 5.71 -14.42
CA ASP A 4 -6.30 5.73 -14.15
C ASP A 4 -5.81 7.16 -13.90
N GLY A 5 -6.55 7.90 -13.09
CA GLY A 5 -6.14 9.21 -12.62
C GLY A 5 -4.85 9.09 -11.80
N PRO A 6 -4.00 10.14 -11.80
CA PRO A 6 -2.81 10.18 -10.96
C PRO A 6 -3.21 10.03 -9.48
N VAL A 7 -2.29 9.48 -8.68
CA VAL A 7 -2.44 9.47 -7.23
C VAL A 7 -2.43 10.92 -6.74
N GLY A 8 -3.51 11.33 -6.06
CA GLY A 8 -3.67 12.67 -5.50
C GLY A 8 -3.49 12.70 -3.98
N ALA A 9 -3.46 13.92 -3.42
CA ALA A 9 -3.29 14.15 -1.98
C ALA A 9 -4.35 13.43 -1.13
N THR A 10 -5.60 13.38 -1.60
CA THR A 10 -6.67 12.64 -0.91
C THR A 10 -6.42 11.12 -0.87
N ASP A 11 -5.88 10.52 -1.94
CA ASP A 11 -5.55 9.09 -1.94
C ASP A 11 -4.40 8.81 -0.97
N PHE A 12 -3.38 9.67 -0.96
CA PHE A 12 -2.27 9.62 0.01
C PHE A 12 -2.78 9.69 1.45
N ARG A 13 -3.65 10.65 1.77
CA ARG A 13 -4.21 10.78 3.12
C ARG A 13 -5.00 9.54 3.53
N ARG A 14 -5.83 8.99 2.63
CA ARG A 14 -6.59 7.76 2.90
C ARG A 14 -5.68 6.56 3.07
N ALA A 15 -4.64 6.43 2.25
CA ALA A 15 -3.65 5.37 2.37
C ALA A 15 -2.88 5.44 3.69
N LEU A 16 -2.53 6.64 4.17
CA LEU A 16 -1.94 6.84 5.49
C LEU A 16 -2.88 6.42 6.61
N ALA A 17 -4.16 6.80 6.54
CA ALA A 17 -5.16 6.34 7.50
C ALA A 17 -5.28 4.81 7.48
N LEU A 18 -5.29 4.20 6.29
CA LEU A 18 -5.37 2.75 6.13
C LEU A 18 -4.17 2.04 6.77
N ILE A 19 -2.94 2.54 6.55
CA ILE A 19 -1.72 2.04 7.17
C ILE A 19 -1.79 2.18 8.70
N GLN A 20 -2.30 3.30 9.21
CA GLN A 20 -2.45 3.54 10.65
C GLN A 20 -3.44 2.56 11.31
N HIS A 21 -4.53 2.18 10.65
CA HIS A 21 -5.41 1.14 11.18
C HIS A 21 -4.76 -0.25 11.06
N GLY A 22 -4.07 -0.53 9.96
CA GLY A 22 -3.31 -1.77 9.77
C GLY A 22 -2.23 -1.99 10.82
N GLU A 23 -1.53 -0.94 11.24
CA GLU A 23 -0.52 -1.01 12.30
C GLU A 23 -1.11 -1.50 13.63
N ARG A 24 -2.35 -1.11 13.92
CA ARG A 24 -3.08 -1.48 15.13
C ARG A 24 -3.81 -2.82 15.02
N GLY A 25 -3.78 -3.47 13.85
CA GLY A 25 -4.60 -4.65 13.56
C GLY A 25 -6.10 -4.35 13.54
N ASP A 26 -6.48 -3.08 13.34
CA ASP A 26 -7.88 -2.64 13.33
C ASP A 26 -8.50 -2.84 11.94
N GLU A 27 -8.76 -4.11 11.60
CA GLU A 27 -9.37 -4.46 10.30
C GLU A 27 -10.73 -3.79 10.10
N ALA A 28 -11.51 -3.59 11.16
CA ALA A 28 -12.80 -2.92 11.07
C ALA A 28 -12.63 -1.46 10.62
N GLY A 29 -11.70 -0.74 11.25
CA GLY A 29 -11.34 0.62 10.83
C GLY A 29 -10.77 0.68 9.41
N MET A 30 -9.95 -0.30 9.01
CA MET A 30 -9.46 -0.39 7.63
C MET A 30 -10.59 -0.57 6.62
N ARG A 31 -11.57 -1.44 6.91
CA ARG A 31 -12.73 -1.65 6.04
C ARG A 31 -13.57 -0.39 5.87
N VAL A 32 -13.74 0.41 6.92
CA VAL A 32 -14.45 1.70 6.84
C VAL A 32 -13.79 2.67 5.85
N ILE A 33 -12.45 2.66 5.73
CA ILE A 33 -11.74 3.54 4.80
C ILE A 33 -11.96 3.15 3.34
N ILE A 34 -12.12 1.84 3.10
CA ILE A 34 -12.23 1.21 1.78
C ILE A 34 -13.70 1.02 1.36
N ASP A 35 -14.64 1.26 2.28
CA ASP A 35 -16.08 1.19 2.03
C ASP A 35 -16.50 2.13 0.89
N ASP A 36 -17.38 1.65 0.00
CA ASP A 36 -17.78 2.38 -1.21
C ASP A 36 -18.55 3.68 -0.90
N GLU A 37 -19.18 3.78 0.28
CA GLU A 37 -19.81 5.04 0.74
C GLU A 37 -18.75 6.10 1.12
N VAL A 38 -17.51 5.70 1.38
CA VAL A 38 -16.39 6.55 1.84
C VAL A 38 -15.36 6.78 0.73
N LEU A 39 -15.13 5.77 -0.09
CA LEU A 39 -14.21 5.77 -1.22
C LEU A 39 -14.90 5.11 -2.42
N PRO A 40 -15.21 5.87 -3.47
CA PRO A 40 -15.73 5.29 -4.70
C PRO A 40 -14.85 4.13 -5.19
N THR A 41 -15.48 3.01 -5.54
CA THR A 41 -14.79 1.77 -5.94
C THR A 41 -13.76 2.00 -7.05
N ASP A 42 -14.03 2.94 -7.97
CA ASP A 42 -13.14 3.31 -9.07
C ASP A 42 -11.86 4.06 -8.62
N ARG A 43 -11.75 4.41 -7.34
CA ARG A 43 -10.57 5.02 -6.70
C ARG A 43 -9.73 4.03 -5.89
N LEU A 44 -10.18 2.79 -5.72
CA LEU A 44 -9.41 1.73 -5.05
C LEU A 44 -8.02 1.52 -5.68
N PRO A 45 -7.86 1.55 -7.02
CA PRO A 45 -6.53 1.43 -7.62
C PRO A 45 -5.57 2.53 -7.16
N GLN A 46 -6.03 3.79 -7.07
CA GLN A 46 -5.21 4.91 -6.60
C GLN A 46 -4.86 4.77 -5.12
N LEU A 47 -5.80 4.32 -4.28
CA LEU A 47 -5.53 4.04 -2.87
C LEU A 47 -4.42 2.99 -2.74
N ILE A 48 -4.52 1.86 -3.46
CA ILE A 48 -3.52 0.79 -3.43
C ILE A 48 -2.16 1.32 -3.87
N ARG A 49 -2.11 2.05 -4.99
CA ARG A 49 -0.86 2.67 -5.49
C ARG A 49 -0.28 3.65 -4.49
N ALA A 50 -1.10 4.46 -3.81
CA ALA A 50 -0.68 5.38 -2.77
C ALA A 50 -0.09 4.62 -1.57
N THR A 51 -0.74 3.56 -1.10
CA THR A 51 -0.26 2.71 0.01
C THR A 51 1.12 2.14 -0.28
N VAL A 52 1.34 1.61 -1.49
CA VAL A 52 2.63 1.03 -1.90
C VAL A 52 3.68 2.11 -2.15
N SER A 53 3.28 3.30 -2.62
CA SER A 53 4.20 4.43 -2.72
C SER A 53 4.67 4.89 -1.34
N ILE A 54 3.76 4.96 -0.36
CA ILE A 54 4.08 5.31 1.03
C ILE A 54 5.00 4.24 1.63
N PHE A 55 4.76 2.95 1.34
CA PHE A 55 5.67 1.88 1.76
C PHE A 55 7.11 2.16 1.36
N TRP A 56 7.38 2.44 0.08
CA TRP A 56 8.74 2.72 -0.39
C TRP A 56 9.31 4.03 0.17
N GLN A 57 8.47 5.06 0.37
CA GLN A 57 8.89 6.29 1.05
C GLN A 57 9.31 6.03 2.50
N LEU A 58 8.61 5.16 3.21
CA LEU A 58 8.92 4.80 4.59
C LEU A 58 10.17 3.92 4.66
N VAL A 59 10.33 2.94 3.76
CA VAL A 59 11.54 2.13 3.62
C VAL A 59 12.76 3.03 3.43
N ALA A 60 12.70 4.01 2.53
CA ALA A 60 13.81 4.93 2.27
C ALA A 60 14.15 5.84 3.46
N GLN A 61 13.19 6.13 4.34
CA GLN A 61 13.37 7.02 5.50
C GLN A 61 13.76 6.28 6.78
N LEU A 62 13.32 5.03 6.94
CA LEU A 62 13.41 4.28 8.20
C LEU A 62 14.45 3.17 8.17
N CYS A 63 14.87 2.72 6.97
CA CYS A 63 15.73 1.55 6.84
C CYS A 63 17.16 1.94 6.41
N GLU A 64 18.13 1.20 6.94
CA GLU A 64 19.50 1.25 6.48
C GLU A 64 19.65 0.56 5.10
N PRO A 65 20.70 0.86 4.31
CA PRO A 65 20.86 0.30 2.98
C PRO A 65 20.81 -1.24 2.89
N HIS A 66 21.29 -1.93 3.92
CA HIS A 66 21.27 -3.39 3.96
C HIS A 66 19.86 -3.96 4.22
N GLU A 67 19.05 -3.29 5.06
CA GLU A 67 17.65 -3.63 5.31
C GLU A 67 16.79 -3.38 4.05
N ILE A 68 17.04 -2.27 3.34
CA ILE A 68 16.38 -1.98 2.05
C ILE A 68 16.66 -3.10 1.04
N ALA A 69 17.92 -3.55 0.96
CA ALA A 69 18.29 -4.65 0.06
C ALA A 69 17.65 -5.99 0.46
N GLU A 70 17.48 -6.25 1.75
CA GLU A 70 16.77 -7.43 2.25
C GLU A 70 15.27 -7.37 1.92
N ILE A 71 14.61 -6.25 2.17
CA ILE A 71 13.21 -5.99 1.81
C ILE A 71 13.01 -6.18 0.30
N GLY A 72 13.87 -5.59 -0.53
CA GLY A 72 13.81 -5.72 -1.98
C GLY A 72 13.97 -7.17 -2.44
N ARG A 73 14.85 -7.94 -1.80
CA ARG A 73 15.03 -9.37 -2.10
C ARG A 73 13.78 -10.17 -1.71
N THR A 74 13.23 -9.94 -0.53
CA THR A 74 12.01 -10.59 -0.05
C THR A 74 10.84 -10.33 -1.00
N LEU A 75 10.64 -9.08 -1.43
CA LEU A 75 9.59 -8.72 -2.40
C LEU A 75 9.85 -9.30 -3.79
N THR A 76 11.10 -9.34 -4.25
CA THR A 76 11.47 -10.00 -5.51
C THR A 76 11.10 -11.48 -5.49
N THR A 77 11.47 -12.21 -4.42
CA THR A 77 11.10 -13.61 -4.25
C THR A 77 9.59 -13.77 -4.18
N ALA A 78 8.91 -13.00 -3.33
CA ALA A 78 7.46 -13.10 -3.16
C ALA A 78 6.69 -12.77 -4.45
N SER A 79 7.20 -11.87 -5.29
CA SER A 79 6.54 -11.48 -6.56
C SER A 79 6.63 -12.53 -7.66
N THR A 80 7.66 -13.39 -7.61
CA THR A 80 7.96 -14.43 -8.61
C THR A 80 7.67 -15.84 -8.11
N ALA A 81 7.42 -15.99 -6.80
CA ALA A 81 7.10 -17.24 -6.19
C ALA A 81 5.82 -17.84 -6.79
N ASP A 82 5.96 -18.92 -7.54
CA ASP A 82 4.90 -19.91 -7.77
C ASP A 82 4.66 -20.78 -6.52
N ASP A 83 5.19 -20.36 -5.38
CA ASP A 83 5.12 -21.07 -4.12
C ASP A 83 3.67 -21.14 -3.63
N PHE A 84 3.17 -22.35 -3.42
CA PHE A 84 1.77 -22.61 -3.05
C PHE A 84 1.44 -22.10 -1.63
N ASP A 85 2.47 -21.80 -0.83
CA ASP A 85 2.34 -21.39 0.56
C ASP A 85 2.13 -19.87 0.72
N LEU A 86 2.41 -19.04 -0.30
CA LEU A 86 2.16 -17.61 -0.24
C LEU A 86 0.75 -17.27 -0.73
N ASP A 87 -0.05 -16.67 0.16
CA ASP A 87 -1.36 -16.15 -0.16
C ASP A 87 -1.35 -15.24 -1.40
N ARG A 88 -2.39 -15.35 -2.23
CA ARG A 88 -2.50 -14.64 -3.52
C ARG A 88 -2.38 -13.13 -3.33
N ASP A 89 -3.01 -12.56 -2.31
CA ASP A 89 -3.04 -11.11 -2.14
C ASP A 89 -1.67 -10.60 -1.67
N ASN A 90 -0.95 -11.36 -0.84
CA ASN A 90 0.45 -11.05 -0.49
C ASN A 90 1.37 -11.06 -1.72
N ARG A 91 1.17 -12.02 -2.63
CA ARG A 91 1.90 -12.08 -3.91
C ARG A 91 1.61 -10.86 -4.78
N LEU A 92 0.35 -10.45 -4.87
CA LEU A 92 -0.06 -9.26 -5.62
C LEU A 92 0.55 -7.99 -5.02
N VAL A 93 0.57 -7.84 -3.68
CA VAL A 93 1.27 -6.73 -3.02
C VAL A 93 2.75 -6.70 -3.38
N ALA A 94 3.43 -7.85 -3.36
CA ALA A 94 4.84 -7.93 -3.74
C ALA A 94 5.06 -7.53 -5.21
N ARG A 95 4.20 -7.99 -6.12
CA ARG A 95 4.26 -7.65 -7.55
C ARG A 95 4.08 -6.15 -7.80
N ILE A 96 3.06 -5.51 -7.19
CA ILE A 96 2.85 -4.07 -7.39
C ILE A 96 3.97 -3.24 -6.72
N ALA A 97 4.50 -3.69 -5.58
CA ALA A 97 5.64 -3.04 -4.94
C ALA A 97 6.89 -3.09 -5.82
N MET A 98 7.19 -4.24 -6.43
CA MET A 98 8.31 -4.37 -7.37
C MET A 98 8.08 -3.58 -8.66
N ALA A 99 6.85 -3.55 -9.18
CA ALA A 99 6.50 -2.75 -10.35
C ALA A 99 6.73 -1.25 -10.09
N GLN A 100 6.26 -0.72 -8.96
CA GLN A 100 6.53 0.66 -8.55
C GLN A 100 8.02 0.94 -8.36
N HIS A 101 8.75 0.02 -7.71
CA HIS A 101 10.19 0.18 -7.50
C HIS A 101 10.96 0.24 -8.83
N ALA A 102 10.52 -0.52 -9.83
CA ALA A 102 11.08 -0.51 -11.18
C ALA A 102 10.54 0.62 -12.08
N ALA A 103 9.58 1.41 -11.58
CA ALA A 103 8.81 2.40 -12.36
C ALA A 103 8.12 1.78 -13.59
N ASP A 104 7.65 0.52 -13.49
CA ASP A 104 6.92 -0.18 -14.54
C ASP A 104 5.40 -0.05 -14.35
N LEU A 105 4.86 1.01 -14.96
CA LEU A 105 3.41 1.29 -14.94
C LEU A 105 2.58 0.16 -15.56
N SER A 106 3.10 -0.54 -16.58
CA SER A 106 2.34 -1.62 -17.24
C SER A 106 2.17 -2.81 -16.30
N ALA A 107 3.24 -3.18 -15.59
CA ALA A 107 3.19 -4.20 -14.55
C ALA A 107 2.27 -3.80 -13.38
N GLU A 108 2.25 -2.53 -12.97
CA GLU A 108 1.29 -2.04 -11.97
C GLU A 108 -0.15 -2.23 -12.44
N TYR A 109 -0.48 -1.85 -13.68
CA TYR A 109 -1.82 -2.04 -14.25
C TYR A 109 -2.22 -3.52 -14.29
N ASP A 110 -1.30 -4.40 -14.66
CA ASP A 110 -1.58 -5.83 -14.72
C ASP A 110 -1.90 -6.42 -13.35
N VAL A 111 -1.23 -5.96 -12.29
CA VAL A 111 -1.54 -6.41 -10.92
C VAL A 111 -2.92 -5.94 -10.46
N ILE A 112 -3.27 -4.67 -10.71
CA ILE A 112 -4.59 -4.14 -10.38
C ILE A 112 -5.69 -4.91 -11.14
N ARG A 113 -5.48 -5.14 -12.44
CA ARG A 113 -6.41 -5.91 -13.29
C ARG A 113 -6.56 -7.36 -12.81
N ASP A 114 -5.46 -8.01 -12.43
CA ASP A 114 -5.47 -9.36 -11.88
C ASP A 114 -6.27 -9.41 -10.57
N ALA A 115 -6.03 -8.48 -9.65
CA ALA A 115 -6.80 -8.37 -8.41
C ALA A 115 -8.31 -8.23 -8.67
N ASP A 116 -8.70 -7.34 -9.59
CA ASP A 116 -10.09 -7.04 -9.93
C ASP A 116 -10.86 -8.22 -10.58
N THR A 117 -10.17 -9.27 -11.02
CA THR A 117 -10.84 -10.49 -11.53
C THR A 117 -11.57 -11.28 -10.45
N ALA A 118 -11.23 -11.09 -9.18
CA ALA A 118 -11.85 -11.77 -8.05
C ALA A 118 -12.88 -10.86 -7.36
N PRO A 119 -14.01 -11.40 -6.85
CA PRO A 119 -14.93 -10.64 -6.00
C PRO A 119 -14.17 -9.99 -4.84
N ASP A 120 -14.41 -8.70 -4.60
CA ASP A 120 -13.73 -7.87 -3.58
C ASP A 120 -12.19 -7.87 -3.67
N GLY A 121 -11.62 -8.22 -4.83
CA GLY A 121 -10.18 -8.42 -4.97
C GLY A 121 -9.37 -7.15 -4.73
N LEU A 122 -9.85 -5.99 -5.18
CA LEU A 122 -9.22 -4.69 -4.91
C LEU A 122 -9.31 -4.30 -3.43
N VAL A 123 -10.44 -4.58 -2.78
CA VAL A 123 -10.61 -4.36 -1.33
C VAL A 123 -9.61 -5.19 -0.54
N ARG A 124 -9.54 -6.50 -0.83
CA ARG A 124 -8.56 -7.39 -0.17
C ARG A 124 -7.13 -6.95 -0.45
N LEU A 125 -6.79 -6.59 -1.68
CA LEU A 125 -5.45 -6.11 -2.03
C LEU A 125 -5.08 -4.85 -1.24
N GLY A 126 -6.01 -3.89 -1.08
CA GLY A 126 -5.80 -2.70 -0.27
C GLY A 126 -5.55 -3.03 1.21
N LEU A 127 -6.37 -3.90 1.79
CA LEU A 127 -6.20 -4.36 3.18
C LEU A 127 -4.86 -5.06 3.39
N THR A 128 -4.51 -5.99 2.50
CA THR A 128 -3.26 -6.74 2.54
C THR A 128 -2.06 -5.82 2.37
N ALA A 129 -2.12 -4.83 1.46
CA ALA A 129 -1.04 -3.86 1.28
C ALA A 129 -0.72 -3.10 2.56
N ALA A 130 -1.74 -2.61 3.27
CA ALA A 130 -1.55 -1.92 4.55
C ALA A 130 -1.04 -2.84 5.67
N GLY A 131 -1.48 -4.11 5.69
CA GLY A 131 -0.94 -5.13 6.57
C GLY A 131 0.55 -5.41 6.33
N VAL A 132 0.94 -5.54 5.05
CA VAL A 132 2.35 -5.75 4.64
C VAL A 132 3.24 -4.59 5.06
N VAL A 133 2.79 -3.33 4.92
CA VAL A 133 3.55 -2.16 5.41
C VAL A 133 3.89 -2.32 6.89
N SER A 134 2.90 -2.71 7.69
CA SER A 134 3.05 -2.84 9.15
C SER A 134 3.90 -4.05 9.54
N ALA A 135 3.87 -5.12 8.76
CA ALA A 135 4.68 -6.32 8.98
C ALA A 135 6.15 -6.08 8.59
N MET A 136 6.41 -5.40 7.48
CA MET A 136 7.75 -5.16 6.93
C MET A 136 8.47 -4.01 7.62
N LEU A 137 7.75 -3.08 8.25
CA LEU A 137 8.31 -1.90 8.91
C LEU A 137 7.92 -1.86 10.40
N PRO A 138 8.47 -2.76 11.24
CA PRO A 138 8.16 -2.80 12.67
C PRO A 138 8.51 -1.48 13.39
N GLN A 139 9.39 -0.66 12.83
CA GLN A 139 9.74 0.68 13.32
C GLN A 139 8.51 1.60 13.41
N LEU A 140 7.45 1.36 12.61
CA LEU A 140 6.21 2.14 12.66
C LEU A 140 5.46 2.00 13.99
N ARG A 141 5.68 0.90 14.73
CA ARG A 141 5.09 0.65 16.05
C ARG A 141 5.78 1.43 17.19
N THR A 142 6.86 2.14 16.89
CA THR A 142 7.55 3.02 17.85
C THR A 142 6.90 4.41 17.91
N ASP A 143 7.18 5.18 18.96
CA ASP A 143 6.69 6.58 19.04
C ASP A 143 7.20 7.44 17.88
N ALA A 144 8.47 7.24 17.49
CA ALA A 144 9.07 7.95 16.36
C ALA A 144 8.37 7.58 15.03
N GLY A 145 8.10 6.30 14.81
CA GLY A 145 7.38 5.81 13.64
C GLY A 145 5.94 6.34 13.57
N ARG A 146 5.20 6.31 14.69
CA ARG A 146 3.87 6.91 14.78
C ARG A 146 3.89 8.41 14.50
N GLN A 147 4.86 9.14 15.03
CA GLN A 147 5.01 10.56 14.77
C GLN A 147 5.30 10.85 13.30
N LEU A 148 6.11 10.02 12.63
CA LEU A 148 6.36 10.14 11.19
C LEU A 148 5.07 9.97 10.37
N LEU A 149 4.27 8.93 10.65
CA LEU A 149 2.98 8.73 9.98
C LEU A 149 2.04 9.93 10.19
N ASN A 150 1.98 10.48 11.40
CA ASN A 150 1.17 11.66 11.69
C ASN A 150 1.64 12.90 10.91
N ASN A 151 2.95 13.10 10.80
CA ASN A 151 3.52 14.22 10.05
C ASN A 151 3.19 14.11 8.56
N LEU A 152 3.31 12.91 7.97
CA LEU A 152 2.93 12.64 6.59
C LEU A 152 1.42 12.89 6.38
N ALA A 153 0.58 12.47 7.32
CA ALA A 153 -0.87 12.67 7.22
C ALA A 153 -1.24 14.17 7.26
N MET A 154 -0.58 14.94 8.13
CA MET A 154 -0.73 16.39 8.20
C MET A 154 -0.24 17.09 6.93
N GLN A 155 0.82 16.59 6.30
CA GLN A 155 1.30 17.12 5.03
C GLN A 155 0.29 16.86 3.90
N ALA A 156 -0.18 15.61 3.75
CA ALA A 156 -1.18 15.26 2.75
C ALA A 156 -2.48 16.07 2.91
N LEU A 157 -2.91 16.33 4.15
CA LEU A 157 -4.06 17.18 4.43
C LEU A 157 -3.84 18.64 3.99
N ARG A 158 -2.63 19.18 4.12
CA ARG A 158 -2.33 20.54 3.64
C ARG A 158 -2.32 20.60 2.12
N GLU A 159 -1.74 19.60 1.47
CA GLU A 159 -1.70 19.48 0.01
C GLU A 159 -3.10 19.28 -0.60
N GLU A 160 -4.02 18.62 0.11
CA GLU A 160 -5.41 18.49 -0.32
C GLU A 160 -6.19 19.82 -0.25
N ASN A 161 -5.82 20.73 0.64
CA ASN A 161 -6.52 22.00 0.87
C ASN A 161 -5.88 23.21 0.15
N GLY A 162 -4.75 23.02 -0.53
CA GLY A 162 -4.01 24.06 -1.27
C GLY A 162 -4.35 24.07 -2.74
#